data_AF-A0A3C1FBS6-F1
#
_entry.id   AF-A0A3C1FBS6-F1
#
_cell.length_a   1.000
_cell.length_b   1.000
_cell.length_c   1.000
_cell.angle_alpha   90.00
_cell.angle_beta   90.00
_cell.angle_gamma   90.00
#
_symmetry.space_group_name_H-M   'P 1'
#
loop_
_entity.id
_entity.type
_entity.pdbx_description
1 polymer ?
#
loop_
_entity_poly.entity_id
_entity_poly.type
_entity_poly.pdbx_seq_one_letter_code
_entity_poly.pdbx_strand_id
1 'polypeptide(L)'
;MNRLSVRLVLSHVLVALIGVVATFAVVRWLAPAMFDETLRRQTGTGGRGPGMGGGSGAAGAGMVLRDQFATAVTQALLVGAVIGILAAAVFGVFAARRVIHSLSAVRAATRQIADGNYAAEVPEPKEAELAELASDVSQLGEALAQTEAHRMRLLGEVAHELRTPLTVIDGYVEGMIDQVLPTTPENLAQITDETRRLRRLGEDLSSLSKAEEGRLGIQLQPS
;
A
#
# COMPACT_ATOMS: atom_id res chain seq x y z
N MET A 1 10.70 11.05 13.83
CA MET A 1 9.59 10.28 14.44
C MET A 1 8.32 10.57 13.66
N ASN A 2 7.84 9.60 12.88
CA ASN A 2 6.82 9.82 11.86
C ASN A 2 5.46 10.19 12.45
N ARG A 3 4.80 11.18 11.84
CA ARG A 3 3.47 11.67 12.25
C ARG A 3 2.38 10.57 12.18
N LEU A 4 2.65 9.47 11.47
CA LEU A 4 1.75 8.31 11.35
C LEU A 4 1.70 7.47 12.62
N SER A 5 2.86 7.03 13.10
CA SER A 5 2.98 6.28 14.34
C SER A 5 2.38 7.11 15.48
N VAL A 6 2.61 8.42 15.47
CA VAL A 6 2.04 9.34 16.47
C VAL A 6 0.51 9.40 16.40
N ARG A 7 -0.11 9.47 15.21
CA ARG A 7 -1.58 9.51 15.06
C ARG A 7 -2.24 8.17 15.36
N LEU A 8 -1.61 7.07 14.95
CA LEU A 8 -2.11 5.72 15.17
C LEU A 8 -1.97 5.35 16.66
N VAL A 9 -0.85 5.69 17.29
CA VAL A 9 -0.66 5.60 18.74
C VAL A 9 -1.63 6.54 19.46
N LEU A 10 -1.86 7.78 18.99
CA LEU A 10 -2.87 8.68 19.58
C LEU A 10 -4.27 8.09 19.55
N SER A 11 -4.66 7.43 18.45
CA SER A 11 -5.97 6.76 18.37
C SER A 11 -6.06 5.57 19.33
N HIS A 12 -5.00 4.77 19.46
CA HIS A 12 -4.97 3.64 20.40
C HIS A 12 -4.91 4.11 21.86
N VAL A 13 -4.19 5.19 22.13
CA VAL A 13 -4.12 5.85 23.44
C VAL A 13 -5.47 6.45 23.78
N LEU A 14 -6.17 7.08 22.83
CA LEU A 14 -7.53 7.60 23.03
C LEU A 14 -8.51 6.47 23.37
N VAL A 15 -8.44 5.34 22.65
CA VAL A 15 -9.27 4.16 22.93
C VAL A 15 -8.97 3.58 24.31
N ALA A 16 -7.70 3.43 24.66
CA ALA A 16 -7.30 2.98 25.98
C ALA A 16 -7.79 3.95 27.07
N LEU A 17 -7.71 5.26 26.82
CA LEU A 17 -8.15 6.30 27.75
C LEU A 17 -9.67 6.29 27.92
N ILE A 18 -10.44 6.10 26.84
CA ILE A 18 -11.91 5.92 26.90
C ILE A 18 -12.25 4.65 27.70
N GLY A 19 -11.55 3.54 27.49
CA GLY A 19 -11.74 2.31 28.26
C GLY A 19 -11.47 2.49 29.75
N VAL A 20 -10.39 3.19 30.10
CA VAL A 20 -10.02 3.53 31.49
C VAL A 20 -11.07 4.46 32.11
N VAL A 21 -11.52 5.49 31.40
CA VAL A 21 -12.54 6.43 31.89
C VAL A 21 -13.88 5.76 32.08
N ALA A 22 -14.30 4.89 31.15
CA ALA A 22 -15.53 4.11 31.29
C ALA A 22 -15.46 3.17 32.50
N THR A 23 -14.34 2.46 32.66
CA THR A 23 -14.12 1.58 33.82
C THR A 23 -14.15 2.37 35.14
N PHE A 24 -13.47 3.53 35.17
CA PHE A 24 -13.45 4.42 36.33
C PHE A 24 -14.84 4.97 36.66
N ALA A 25 -15.61 5.41 35.66
CA ALA A 25 -16.95 5.93 35.84
C ALA A 25 -17.90 4.87 36.40
N VAL A 26 -17.84 3.63 35.91
CA VAL A 26 -18.68 2.53 36.43
C VAL A 26 -18.33 2.22 37.88
N VAL A 27 -17.03 2.14 38.23
CA VAL A 27 -16.62 1.91 39.62
C VAL A 27 -17.06 3.05 40.54
N ARG A 28 -16.95 4.31 40.08
CA ARG A 28 -17.25 5.52 40.87
C ARG A 28 -18.75 5.73 41.09
N TRP A 29 -19.61 5.36 40.15
CA TRP A 29 -21.05 5.61 40.22
C TRP A 29 -21.87 4.40 40.67
N LEU A 30 -21.45 3.18 40.34
CA LEU A 30 -22.20 1.97 40.70
C LEU A 30 -21.97 1.54 42.16
N ALA A 31 -20.77 1.78 42.69
CA ALA A 31 -20.42 1.45 44.07
C ALA A 31 -21.26 2.19 45.14
N PRO A 32 -21.48 3.52 45.07
CA PRO A 32 -22.30 4.21 46.08
C PRO A 32 -23.79 3.87 46.01
N ALA A 33 -24.34 3.65 44.80
CA ALA A 33 -25.77 3.34 44.62
C ALA A 33 -26.18 2.00 45.27
N MET A 34 -25.29 1.00 45.26
CA MET A 34 -25.52 -0.30 45.89
C MET A 34 -25.31 -0.27 47.41
N PHE A 35 -24.43 0.62 47.89
CA PHE A 35 -24.13 0.78 49.30
C PHE A 35 -25.31 1.42 50.07
N ASP A 36 -25.97 2.42 49.47
CA ASP A 36 -27.10 3.13 50.09
C ASP A 36 -28.38 2.28 50.20
N GLU A 37 -28.64 1.40 49.23
CA GLU A 37 -29.78 0.46 49.28
C GLU A 37 -29.62 -0.56 50.42
N THR A 38 -28.37 -0.95 50.71
CA THR A 38 -28.05 -1.92 51.76
C THR A 38 -28.19 -1.30 53.16
N LEU A 39 -27.78 -0.03 53.32
CA LEU A 39 -28.01 0.73 54.55
C LEU A 39 -29.50 0.98 54.83
N ARG A 40 -30.31 1.23 53.79
CA ARG A 40 -31.77 1.42 53.92
C ARG A 40 -32.50 0.13 54.33
N ARG A 41 -32.07 -1.04 53.85
CA ARG A 41 -32.68 -2.32 54.24
C ARG A 41 -32.34 -2.73 55.67
N GLN A 42 -31.15 -2.42 56.17
CA GLN A 42 -30.82 -2.66 57.59
C GLN A 42 -31.48 -1.68 58.56
N THR A 43 -31.72 -0.43 58.13
CA THR A 43 -32.39 0.58 58.98
C THR A 43 -33.92 0.48 58.92
N GLY A 44 -34.50 -0.16 57.89
CA GLY A 44 -35.95 -0.29 57.69
C GLY A 44 -36.66 -1.40 58.46
N THR A 45 -35.94 -2.37 59.06
CA THR A 45 -36.55 -3.48 59.82
C THR A 45 -35.85 -3.67 61.16
N GLY A 46 -36.29 -2.97 62.20
CA GLY A 46 -35.72 -3.15 63.53
C GLY A 46 -36.23 -2.18 64.59
N GLY A 47 -37.55 -2.09 64.76
CA GLY A 47 -38.11 -1.50 65.97
C GLY A 47 -37.65 -2.25 67.23
N ARG A 48 -36.96 -1.52 68.11
CA ARG A 48 -36.98 -1.61 69.59
C ARG A 48 -36.82 -3.01 70.23
N GLY A 49 -35.61 -3.33 70.70
CA GLY A 49 -35.36 -4.35 71.73
C GLY A 49 -33.89 -4.44 72.17
N PRO A 50 -33.55 -4.36 73.47
CA PRO A 50 -32.19 -4.60 73.96
C PRO A 50 -32.01 -6.09 74.27
N GLY A 51 -31.32 -6.82 73.40
CA GLY A 51 -31.03 -8.24 73.59
C GLY A 51 -29.61 -8.58 73.13
N MET A 52 -28.79 -9.09 74.05
CA MET A 52 -27.44 -9.57 73.79
C MET A 52 -27.46 -10.74 72.78
N GLY A 53 -26.69 -10.60 71.69
CA GLY A 53 -26.53 -11.61 70.65
C GLY A 53 -25.41 -11.21 69.69
N GLY A 54 -24.25 -10.84 70.25
CA GLY A 54 -23.07 -10.43 69.48
C GLY A 54 -22.24 -11.64 69.06
N GLY A 55 -22.06 -11.85 67.75
CA GLY A 55 -21.03 -12.76 67.24
C GLY A 55 -21.18 -13.13 65.76
N SER A 56 -22.38 -13.50 65.32
CA SER A 56 -22.59 -14.04 63.96
C SER A 56 -23.08 -13.01 62.93
N GLY A 57 -23.69 -11.91 63.37
CA GLY A 57 -24.22 -10.86 62.48
C GLY A 57 -23.14 -10.02 61.79
N ALA A 58 -22.04 -9.71 62.48
CA ALA A 58 -20.94 -8.91 61.93
C ALA A 58 -20.13 -9.68 60.88
N ALA A 59 -19.91 -10.99 61.10
CA ALA A 59 -19.25 -11.87 60.14
C ALA A 59 -20.10 -12.08 58.86
N GLY A 60 -21.42 -12.23 59.02
CA GLY A 60 -22.36 -12.33 57.89
C GLY A 60 -22.49 -11.03 57.09
N ALA A 61 -22.56 -9.87 57.74
CA ALA A 61 -22.63 -8.57 57.07
C ALA A 61 -21.35 -8.27 56.26
N GLY A 62 -20.17 -8.63 56.78
CA GLY A 62 -18.91 -8.51 56.04
C GLY A 62 -18.82 -9.43 54.82
N MET A 63 -19.42 -10.62 54.89
CA MET A 63 -19.46 -11.57 53.77
C MET A 63 -20.39 -11.09 52.65
N VAL A 64 -21.57 -10.56 52.98
CA VAL A 64 -22.53 -10.01 52.01
C VAL A 64 -21.98 -8.76 51.30
N LEU A 65 -21.32 -7.85 52.02
CA LEU A 65 -20.69 -6.66 51.43
C LEU A 65 -19.56 -7.04 50.46
N ARG A 66 -18.77 -8.07 50.78
CA ARG A 66 -17.70 -8.57 49.90
C ARG A 66 -18.24 -9.17 48.61
N ASP A 67 -19.31 -9.97 48.69
CA ASP A 67 -19.93 -10.62 47.53
C ASP A 67 -20.60 -9.62 46.58
N GLN A 68 -21.31 -8.63 47.14
CA GLN A 68 -21.91 -7.54 46.36
C GLN A 68 -20.87 -6.65 45.68
N PHE A 69 -19.79 -6.31 46.39
CA PHE A 69 -18.67 -5.56 45.81
C PHE A 69 -17.99 -6.36 44.69
N ALA A 70 -17.71 -7.64 44.91
CA ALA A 70 -17.14 -8.52 43.89
C ALA A 70 -18.02 -8.57 42.64
N THR A 71 -19.33 -8.75 42.81
CA THR A 71 -20.28 -8.79 41.68
C THR A 71 -20.33 -7.47 40.92
N ALA A 72 -20.37 -6.33 41.61
CA ALA A 72 -20.37 -5.00 40.99
C ALA A 72 -19.06 -4.74 40.21
N VAL A 73 -17.91 -5.12 40.78
CA VAL A 73 -16.60 -5.00 40.11
C VAL A 73 -16.54 -5.92 38.89
N THR A 74 -16.98 -7.18 38.99
CA THR A 74 -17.01 -8.11 37.87
C THR A 74 -17.91 -7.60 36.74
N GLN A 75 -19.10 -7.09 37.04
CA GLN A 75 -19.99 -6.50 36.03
C GLN A 75 -19.37 -5.26 35.37
N ALA A 76 -18.73 -4.39 36.16
CA ALA A 76 -18.01 -3.23 35.64
C ALA A 76 -16.89 -3.62 34.68
N LEU A 77 -16.10 -4.62 35.05
CA LEU A 77 -15.02 -5.16 34.21
C LEU A 77 -15.56 -5.79 32.92
N LEU A 78 -16.65 -6.54 32.98
CA LEU A 78 -17.28 -7.14 31.79
C LEU A 78 -17.78 -6.06 30.82
N VAL A 79 -18.50 -5.05 31.32
CA VAL A 79 -19.00 -3.94 30.48
C VAL A 79 -17.84 -3.15 29.87
N GLY A 80 -16.82 -2.83 30.69
CA GLY A 80 -15.61 -2.15 30.23
C GLY A 80 -14.87 -2.95 29.15
N ALA A 81 -14.72 -4.27 29.33
CA ALA A 81 -14.09 -5.15 28.36
C ALA A 81 -14.86 -5.18 27.02
N VAL A 82 -16.20 -5.32 27.06
CA VAL A 82 -17.02 -5.32 25.85
C VAL A 82 -16.91 -4.00 25.09
N ILE A 83 -17.01 -2.86 25.78
CA ILE A 83 -16.86 -1.53 25.16
C ILE A 83 -15.45 -1.37 24.58
N GLY A 84 -14.42 -1.80 25.30
CA GLY A 84 -13.03 -1.74 24.85
C GLY A 84 -12.80 -2.58 23.58
N ILE A 85 -13.33 -3.80 23.54
CA ILE A 85 -13.25 -4.69 22.36
C ILE A 85 -13.98 -4.06 21.16
N LEU A 86 -15.20 -3.54 21.38
CA LEU A 86 -15.97 -2.91 20.30
C LEU A 86 -15.25 -1.66 19.76
N ALA A 87 -14.73 -0.81 20.63
CA ALA A 87 -13.94 0.35 20.21
C ALA A 87 -12.70 -0.09 19.43
N ALA A 88 -11.90 -1.02 19.97
CA ALA A 88 -10.71 -1.53 19.29
C ALA A 88 -11.04 -2.12 17.90
N ALA A 89 -12.14 -2.87 17.78
CA ALA A 89 -12.58 -3.43 16.50
C ALA A 89 -12.95 -2.33 15.49
N VAL A 90 -13.71 -1.30 15.91
CA VAL A 90 -14.10 -0.18 15.04
C VAL A 90 -12.88 0.59 14.54
N PHE A 91 -11.96 0.95 15.44
CA PHE A 91 -10.74 1.67 15.07
C PHE A 91 -9.79 0.81 14.23
N GLY A 92 -9.66 -0.48 14.55
CA GLY A 92 -8.86 -1.43 13.78
C GLY A 92 -9.37 -1.57 12.35
N VAL A 93 -10.69 -1.72 12.15
CA VAL A 93 -11.30 -1.78 10.82
C VAL A 93 -11.13 -0.47 10.07
N PHE A 94 -11.29 0.68 10.72
CA PHE A 94 -11.10 1.99 10.10
C PHE A 94 -9.65 2.20 9.62
N ALA A 95 -8.67 1.90 10.48
CA ALA A 95 -7.26 2.01 10.15
C ALA A 95 -6.87 1.05 9.02
N ALA A 96 -7.32 -0.21 9.09
CA ALA A 96 -7.07 -1.21 8.05
C ALA A 96 -7.65 -0.78 6.70
N ARG A 97 -8.91 -0.32 6.67
CA ARG A 97 -9.56 0.16 5.43
C ARG A 97 -8.80 1.34 4.81
N ARG A 98 -8.31 2.28 5.64
CA ARG A 98 -7.54 3.43 5.16
C ARG A 98 -6.25 3.00 4.45
N VAL A 99 -5.46 2.12 5.08
CA VAL A 99 -4.19 1.64 4.51
C VAL A 99 -4.41 0.82 3.24
N ILE A 100 -5.39 -0.11 3.27
CA ILE A 100 -5.71 -0.97 2.13
C ILE A 100 -6.17 -0.14 0.93
N HIS A 101 -6.97 0.91 1.16
CA HIS A 101 -7.44 1.78 0.08
C HIS A 101 -6.28 2.54 -0.60
N SER A 102 -5.40 3.17 0.17
CA SER A 102 -4.20 3.85 -0.39
C SER A 102 -3.32 2.86 -1.17
N LEU A 103 -3.09 1.67 -0.63
CA LEU A 103 -2.28 0.64 -1.29
C LEU A 103 -2.93 0.15 -2.59
N SER A 104 -4.25 0.02 -2.61
CA SER A 104 -4.98 -0.38 -3.83
C SER A 104 -4.85 0.65 -4.96
N ALA A 105 -4.73 1.93 -4.62
CA ALA A 105 -4.58 3.00 -5.59
C ALA A 105 -3.19 2.95 -6.25
N VAL A 106 -2.13 2.82 -5.45
CA VAL A 106 -0.77 2.62 -5.98
C VAL A 106 -0.70 1.34 -6.81
N ARG A 107 -1.27 0.23 -6.33
CA ARG A 107 -1.34 -1.02 -7.09
C ARG A 107 -2.05 -0.86 -8.45
N ALA A 108 -3.12 -0.07 -8.50
CA ALA A 108 -3.83 0.20 -9.75
C ALA A 108 -2.96 1.02 -10.72
N ALA A 109 -2.21 2.00 -10.24
CA ALA A 109 -1.24 2.74 -11.06
C ALA A 109 -0.11 1.84 -11.56
N THR A 110 0.47 1.00 -10.70
CA THR A 110 1.50 0.02 -11.09
C THR A 110 1.01 -0.94 -12.17
N ARG A 111 -0.26 -1.39 -12.10
CA ARG A 111 -0.86 -2.23 -13.16
C ARG A 111 -0.97 -1.49 -14.48
N GLN A 112 -1.40 -0.23 -14.46
CA GLN A 112 -1.47 0.58 -15.68
C GLN A 112 -0.09 0.78 -16.32
N ILE A 113 0.94 1.01 -15.51
CA ILE A 113 2.34 1.09 -15.97
C ILE A 113 2.77 -0.26 -16.58
N ALA A 114 2.45 -1.38 -15.94
CA ALA A 114 2.75 -2.71 -16.45
C ALA A 114 2.02 -3.02 -17.77
N ASP A 115 0.83 -2.47 -17.96
CA ASP A 115 0.03 -2.58 -19.19
C ASP A 115 0.51 -1.60 -20.30
N GLY A 116 1.59 -0.84 -20.06
CA GLY A 116 2.22 0.05 -21.05
C GLY A 116 1.80 1.52 -20.94
N ASN A 117 0.88 1.87 -20.03
CA ASN A 117 0.57 3.27 -19.74
C ASN A 117 1.58 3.86 -18.75
N TYR A 118 2.79 4.16 -19.24
CA TYR A 118 3.90 4.66 -18.42
C TYR A 118 3.65 6.08 -17.85
N ALA A 119 2.67 6.81 -18.38
CA ALA A 119 2.27 8.13 -17.92
C ALA A 119 1.10 8.09 -16.92
N ALA A 120 0.77 6.91 -16.37
CA ALA A 120 -0.28 6.78 -15.37
C ALA A 120 0.02 7.62 -14.12
N GLU A 121 -0.96 8.42 -13.69
CA GLU A 121 -0.84 9.22 -12.47
C GLU A 121 -0.82 8.31 -11.24
N VAL A 122 0.24 8.42 -10.43
CA VAL A 122 0.37 7.68 -9.17
C VAL A 122 -0.15 8.57 -8.04
N PRO A 123 -1.26 8.21 -7.38
CA PRO A 123 -1.80 9.02 -6.29
C PRO A 123 -0.82 9.07 -5.12
N GLU A 124 -0.58 10.25 -4.57
CA GLU A 124 0.32 10.45 -3.42
C GLU A 124 -0.43 10.22 -2.09
N PRO A 125 -0.19 9.11 -1.38
CA PRO A 125 -0.84 8.84 -0.11
C PRO A 125 -0.40 9.83 0.97
N LYS A 126 -1.24 10.06 1.98
CA LYS A 126 -0.87 10.97 3.10
C LYS A 126 0.15 10.34 4.05
N GLU A 127 0.27 9.02 3.98
CA GLU A 127 1.18 8.23 4.77
C GLU A 127 2.59 8.29 4.16
N ALA A 128 3.60 8.78 4.90
CA ALA A 128 4.92 9.10 4.34
C ALA A 128 5.60 7.90 3.67
N GLU A 129 5.52 6.72 4.29
CA GLU A 129 6.09 5.48 3.76
C GLU A 129 5.39 5.02 2.48
N LEU A 130 4.08 5.28 2.36
CA LEU A 130 3.33 4.98 1.13
C LEU A 130 3.52 6.06 0.07
N ALA A 131 3.79 7.31 0.47
CA ALA A 131 4.17 8.41 -0.43
C ALA A 131 5.55 8.17 -1.06
N GLU A 132 6.50 7.66 -0.28
CA GLU A 132 7.80 7.22 -0.77
C GLU A 132 7.64 6.10 -1.81
N LEU A 133 6.85 5.06 -1.50
CA LEU A 133 6.54 4.01 -2.47
C LEU A 133 5.84 4.54 -3.74
N ALA A 134 4.90 5.47 -3.60
CA ALA A 134 4.22 6.09 -4.74
C ALA A 134 5.21 6.88 -5.62
N SER A 135 6.16 7.60 -4.99
CA SER A 135 7.24 8.30 -5.68
C SER A 135 8.15 7.33 -6.45
N ASP A 136 8.54 6.21 -5.83
CA ASP A 136 9.37 5.18 -6.49
C ASP A 136 8.66 4.58 -7.70
N VAL A 137 7.35 4.29 -7.59
CA VAL A 137 6.54 3.80 -8.71
C VAL A 137 6.42 4.85 -9.81
N SER A 138 6.29 6.13 -9.47
CA SER A 138 6.25 7.22 -10.44
C SER A 138 7.57 7.36 -11.20
N GLN A 139 8.71 7.30 -10.48
CA GLN A 139 10.05 7.33 -11.09
C GLN A 139 10.27 6.12 -12.00
N LEU A 140 9.79 4.94 -11.60
CA LEU A 140 9.83 3.75 -12.45
C LEU A 140 9.01 3.97 -13.73
N GLY A 141 7.79 4.49 -13.63
CA GLY A 141 6.96 4.83 -14.78
C GLY A 141 7.67 5.78 -15.75
N GLU A 142 8.29 6.84 -15.23
CA GLU A 142 9.05 7.80 -16.03
C GLU A 142 10.27 7.15 -16.72
N ALA A 143 11.04 6.32 -16.00
CA ALA A 143 12.18 5.61 -16.58
C ALA A 143 11.77 4.65 -17.70
N LEU A 144 10.64 3.96 -17.55
CA LEU A 144 10.08 3.11 -18.61
C LEU A 144 9.61 3.95 -19.81
N ALA A 145 8.94 5.08 -19.58
CA ALA A 145 8.51 5.99 -20.64
C ALA A 145 9.69 6.51 -21.46
N GLN A 146 10.78 6.91 -20.80
CA GLN A 146 12.00 7.35 -21.46
C GLN A 146 12.66 6.23 -22.27
N THR A 147 12.70 5.01 -21.72
CA THR A 147 13.23 3.83 -22.42
C THR A 147 12.44 3.53 -23.69
N GLU A 148 11.11 3.50 -23.61
CA GLU A 148 10.26 3.25 -24.77
C GLU A 148 10.34 4.37 -25.82
N ALA A 149 10.41 5.64 -25.37
CA ALA A 149 10.61 6.77 -26.27
C ALA A 149 11.95 6.69 -27.02
N HIS A 150 13.01 6.22 -26.35
CA HIS A 150 14.30 5.98 -27.00
C HIS A 150 14.22 4.85 -28.02
N ARG A 151 13.60 3.73 -27.64
CA ARG A 151 13.35 2.60 -28.54
C ARG A 151 12.61 3.02 -29.81
N MET A 152 11.52 3.78 -29.68
CA MET A 152 10.73 4.24 -30.83
C MET A 152 11.53 5.19 -31.74
N ARG A 153 12.38 6.04 -31.17
CA ARG A 153 13.27 6.91 -31.93
C ARG A 153 14.29 6.12 -32.74
N LEU A 154 14.95 5.14 -32.11
CA LEU A 154 15.90 4.25 -32.79
C LEU A 154 15.24 3.49 -33.94
N LEU A 155 14.02 2.94 -33.73
CA LEU A 155 13.28 2.29 -34.81
C LEU A 155 12.97 3.24 -35.97
N GLY A 156 12.64 4.50 -35.68
CA GLY A 156 12.44 5.54 -36.70
C GLY A 156 13.71 5.86 -37.48
N GLU A 157 14.85 5.99 -36.80
CA GLU A 157 16.15 6.23 -37.40
C GLU A 157 16.57 5.06 -38.31
N VAL A 158 16.45 3.83 -37.83
CA VAL A 158 16.73 2.62 -38.62
C VAL A 158 15.84 2.53 -39.84
N ALA A 159 14.53 2.78 -39.71
CA ALA A 159 13.62 2.77 -40.84
C ALA A 159 14.00 3.83 -41.90
N HIS A 160 14.48 5.00 -41.46
CA HIS A 160 14.97 6.04 -42.36
C HIS A 160 16.27 5.63 -43.08
N GLU A 161 17.24 5.08 -42.35
CA GLU A 161 18.51 4.61 -42.92
C GLU A 161 18.34 3.45 -43.89
N LEU A 162 17.32 2.60 -43.71
CA LEU A 162 16.98 1.52 -44.63
C LEU A 162 16.29 2.03 -45.91
N ARG A 163 15.45 3.06 -45.82
CA ARG A 163 14.69 3.58 -46.97
C ARG A 163 15.60 4.14 -48.07
N THR A 164 16.65 4.86 -47.70
CA THR A 164 17.57 5.49 -48.65
C THR A 164 18.23 4.49 -49.60
N PRO A 165 18.99 3.46 -49.14
CA PRO A 165 19.61 2.48 -50.02
C PRO A 165 18.58 1.65 -50.79
N LEU A 166 17.42 1.35 -50.21
CA LEU A 166 16.33 0.67 -50.93
C LEU A 166 15.81 1.51 -52.10
N THR A 167 15.58 2.81 -51.88
CA THR A 167 15.14 3.73 -52.94
C THR A 167 16.16 3.82 -54.07
N VAL A 168 17.46 3.80 -53.73
CA VAL A 168 18.54 3.77 -54.73
C VAL A 168 18.51 2.47 -55.53
N ILE A 169 18.42 1.32 -54.86
CA ILE A 169 18.32 0.00 -55.53
C ILE A 169 17.12 -0.03 -56.47
N ASP A 170 15.94 0.36 -55.99
CA ASP A 170 14.71 0.39 -56.79
C ASP A 170 14.87 1.31 -58.01
N GLY A 171 15.43 2.51 -57.83
CA GLY A 171 15.66 3.44 -58.94
C GLY A 171 16.63 2.90 -60.01
N TYR A 172 17.70 2.19 -59.61
CA TYR A 172 18.59 1.54 -60.57
C TYR A 172 17.90 0.37 -61.29
N VAL A 173 17.13 -0.45 -60.57
CA VAL A 173 16.41 -1.59 -61.15
C VAL A 173 15.31 -1.13 -62.11
N GLU A 174 14.47 -0.18 -61.71
CA GLU A 174 13.44 0.42 -62.56
C GLU A 174 14.06 1.06 -63.80
N GLY A 175 15.12 1.87 -63.64
CA GLY A 175 15.79 2.49 -64.77
C GLY A 175 16.36 1.47 -65.77
N MET A 176 16.82 0.30 -65.30
CA MET A 176 17.25 -0.79 -66.19
C MET A 176 16.08 -1.47 -66.90
N ILE A 177 14.97 -1.70 -66.20
CA ILE A 177 13.74 -2.30 -66.77
C ILE A 177 13.16 -1.39 -67.87
N ASP A 178 13.11 -0.08 -67.61
CA ASP A 178 12.61 0.94 -68.53
C ASP A 178 13.59 1.27 -69.67
N GLN A 179 14.75 0.60 -69.71
CA GLN A 179 15.83 0.82 -70.69
C GLN A 179 16.41 2.25 -70.69
N VAL A 180 16.18 3.02 -69.61
CA VAL A 180 16.74 4.35 -69.39
C VAL A 180 18.20 4.24 -68.90
N LEU A 181 18.51 3.21 -68.12
CA LEU A 181 19.85 2.85 -67.67
C LEU A 181 20.31 1.54 -68.33
N PRO A 182 21.51 1.47 -68.93
CA PRO A 182 22.03 0.22 -69.46
C PRO A 182 22.44 -0.73 -68.33
N THR A 183 22.26 -2.04 -68.55
CA THR A 183 22.69 -3.09 -67.62
C THR A 183 24.20 -3.34 -67.73
N THR A 184 25.00 -2.36 -67.29
CA THR A 184 26.46 -2.46 -67.30
C THR A 184 26.99 -2.98 -65.96
N PRO A 185 28.22 -3.54 -65.93
CA PRO A 185 28.88 -3.92 -64.68
C PRO A 185 28.93 -2.79 -63.65
N GLU A 186 29.10 -1.54 -64.08
CA GLU A 186 29.15 -0.38 -63.19
C GLU A 186 27.81 -0.13 -62.48
N ASN A 187 26.69 -0.19 -63.20
CA ASN A 187 25.37 0.04 -62.61
C ASN A 187 24.93 -1.14 -61.70
N LEU A 188 25.27 -2.37 -62.07
CA LEU A 188 25.06 -3.54 -61.20
C LEU A 188 25.92 -3.49 -59.93
N ALA A 189 27.13 -2.90 -60.02
CA ALA A 189 27.97 -2.69 -58.85
C ALA A 189 27.34 -1.71 -57.85
N GLN A 190 26.64 -0.66 -58.30
CA GLN A 190 25.90 0.27 -57.43
C GLN A 190 24.82 -0.44 -56.60
N ILE A 191 24.00 -1.28 -57.25
CA ILE A 191 22.99 -2.11 -56.56
C ILE A 191 23.66 -3.04 -55.53
N THR A 192 24.78 -3.65 -55.92
CA THR A 192 25.53 -4.56 -55.05
C THR A 192 26.11 -3.82 -53.84
N ASP A 193 26.62 -2.60 -54.02
CA ASP A 193 27.17 -1.77 -52.95
C ASP A 193 26.10 -1.37 -51.93
N GLU A 194 24.90 -0.97 -52.38
CA GLU A 194 23.80 -0.68 -51.47
C GLU A 194 23.28 -1.93 -50.75
N THR A 195 23.25 -3.07 -51.43
CA THR A 195 22.91 -4.36 -50.80
C THR A 195 23.94 -4.73 -49.71
N ARG A 196 25.23 -4.46 -49.94
CA ARG A 196 26.28 -4.64 -48.92
C ARG A 196 26.13 -3.65 -47.76
N ARG A 197 25.71 -2.41 -48.04
CA ARG A 197 25.44 -1.38 -47.02
C ARG A 197 24.31 -1.81 -46.10
N LEU A 198 23.19 -2.26 -46.67
CA LEU A 198 22.05 -2.83 -45.94
C LEU A 198 22.46 -4.03 -45.07
N ARG A 199 23.32 -4.91 -45.60
CA ARG A 199 23.83 -6.06 -44.84
C ARG A 199 24.64 -5.65 -43.62
N ARG A 200 25.58 -4.71 -43.77
CA ARG A 200 26.38 -4.19 -42.65
C ARG A 200 25.50 -3.57 -41.57
N LEU A 201 24.50 -2.77 -41.97
CA LEU A 201 23.55 -2.19 -41.02
C LEU A 201 22.77 -3.27 -40.24
N GLY A 202 22.35 -4.36 -40.91
CA GLY A 202 21.72 -5.49 -40.24
C GLY A 202 22.64 -6.23 -39.26
N GLU A 203 23.92 -6.37 -39.60
CA GLU A 203 24.95 -6.95 -38.72
C GLU A 203 25.22 -6.07 -37.48
N ASP A 204 25.27 -4.75 -37.68
CA ASP A 204 25.45 -3.76 -36.61
C ASP A 204 24.26 -3.79 -35.63
N LEU A 205 23.02 -3.82 -36.15
CA LEU A 205 21.79 -3.92 -35.33
C LEU A 205 21.69 -5.25 -34.58
N SER A 206 22.10 -6.37 -35.21
CA SER A 206 22.17 -7.68 -34.56
C SER A 206 23.18 -7.67 -33.41
N SER A 207 24.32 -7.01 -33.60
CA SER A 207 25.35 -6.86 -32.57
C SER A 207 24.86 -5.98 -31.41
N LEU A 208 24.16 -4.89 -31.71
CA LEU A 208 23.55 -4.02 -30.70
C LEU A 208 22.50 -4.76 -29.86
N SER A 209 21.58 -5.49 -30.51
CA SER A 209 20.54 -6.28 -29.83
C SER A 209 21.14 -7.29 -28.83
N LYS A 210 22.21 -7.99 -29.22
CA LYS A 210 22.91 -8.94 -28.34
C LYS A 210 23.61 -8.25 -27.18
N ALA A 211 24.14 -7.04 -27.39
CA ALA A 211 24.77 -6.26 -26.33
C ALA A 211 23.75 -5.76 -25.29
N GLU A 212 22.55 -5.35 -25.73
CA GLU A 212 21.45 -4.97 -24.84
C GLU A 212 20.92 -6.16 -24.02
N GLU A 213 20.73 -7.32 -24.65
CA GLU A 213 20.38 -8.57 -23.95
C GLU A 213 21.46 -8.99 -22.94
N GLY A 214 22.74 -8.87 -23.32
CA GLY A 214 23.88 -9.17 -22.45
C GLY A 214 23.98 -8.24 -21.23
N ARG A 215 23.64 -6.95 -21.38
CA ARG A 215 23.61 -5.99 -20.26
C ARG A 215 22.53 -6.31 -19.23
N LEU A 216 21.38 -6.86 -19.65
CA LEU A 216 20.33 -7.32 -18.73
C LEU A 216 20.77 -8.53 -17.88
N GLY A 217 21.77 -9.29 -18.34
CA GLY A 217 22.37 -10.42 -17.60
C GLY A 217 23.50 -10.05 -16.62
N ILE A 218 24.06 -8.83 -16.70
CA ILE A 218 25.15 -8.35 -15.81
C ILE A 218 24.62 -7.34 -14.79
N GLN A 219 23.54 -7.71 -14.10
CA GLN A 219 23.15 -7.10 -12.82
C GLN A 219 22.77 -8.20 -11.84
N LEU A 220 23.77 -8.94 -11.34
CA LEU A 220 23.60 -9.69 -10.09
C LEU A 220 24.81 -9.47 -9.18
N GLN A 221 24.47 -8.84 -8.05
CA GLN A 221 25.14 -8.74 -6.75
C GLN A 221 26.21 -7.65 -6.55
N PRO A 222 25.85 -6.53 -5.88
CA PRO A 222 26.79 -5.83 -5.02
C PRO A 222 27.07 -6.68 -3.76
N SER A 223 28.35 -6.72 -3.41
CA SER A 223 28.97 -7.29 -2.22
C SER A 223 28.49 -6.72 -0.90
#